data_AF-A0A7K2IPQ8-F1
#
_entry.id   AF-A0A7K2IPQ8-F1
#
_cell.length_a   1.000
_cell.length_b   1.000
_cell.length_c   1.000
_cell.angle_alpha   90.00
_cell.angle_beta   90.00
_cell.angle_gamma   90.00
#
_symmetry.space_group_name_H-M   'P 1'
#
loop_
_entity.id
_entity.type
_entity.pdbx_description
1 polymer ?
#
loop_
_entity_poly.entity_id
_entity_poly.type
_entity_poly.pdbx_seq_one_letter_code
_entity_poly.pdbx_strand_id
1 'polypeptide(L)'
;MSYLDELTALLRDRGVSEERVRATVDDLSSFLMEGGLDPEEEFGPVTDFADDLLGETGSESEAAPETLVWGADAFEAHARMNEMGAQGWELERLDGMGRFVGHRGETPQVWEYRQVIAPGRRERERAAERLEPEGWELFGYFFTYAYFKRPTAASVGPAAELGERPEPTVRSFFWSARGLVSVGVALVVVLISLFFLGTTLWEGDGSDRVATLLGAVVGAAIGLGAVMAVFRLVARFRNR
;
A
#
# COMPACT_ATOMS: atom_id res chain seq x y z
N MET A 1 31.27 -19.75 -19.45
CA MET A 1 30.12 -18.88 -19.78
C MET A 1 29.88 -18.04 -18.54
N SER A 2 29.66 -16.73 -18.64
CA SER A 2 29.39 -15.94 -17.43
C SER A 2 27.96 -16.19 -16.94
N TYR A 3 27.70 -15.98 -15.64
CA TYR A 3 26.38 -16.14 -15.04
C TYR A 3 25.30 -15.34 -15.81
N LEU A 4 25.63 -14.12 -16.24
CA LEU A 4 24.72 -13.26 -17.00
C LEU A 4 24.52 -13.73 -18.46
N ASP A 5 25.52 -14.37 -19.08
CA ASP A 5 25.37 -14.96 -20.42
C ASP A 5 24.41 -16.16 -20.38
N GLU A 6 24.50 -16.97 -19.32
CA GLU A 6 23.62 -18.12 -19.10
C GLU A 6 22.20 -17.67 -18.75
N LEU A 7 22.04 -16.66 -17.90
CA LEU A 7 20.76 -16.01 -17.63
C LEU A 7 20.13 -15.45 -18.92
N THR A 8 20.91 -14.79 -19.76
CA THR A 8 20.45 -14.26 -21.06
C THR A 8 19.91 -15.38 -21.96
N ALA A 9 20.64 -16.49 -22.07
CA ALA A 9 20.22 -17.64 -22.88
C ALA A 9 18.92 -18.25 -22.33
N LEU A 10 18.84 -18.40 -21.01
CA LEU A 10 17.70 -18.93 -20.30
C LEU A 10 16.43 -18.06 -20.44
N LEU A 11 16.57 -16.73 -20.40
CA LEU A 11 15.43 -15.82 -20.58
C LEU A 11 14.95 -15.77 -22.04
N ARG A 12 15.86 -15.89 -23.01
CA ARG A 12 15.50 -16.01 -24.42
C ARG A 12 14.77 -17.31 -24.72
N ASP A 13 15.27 -18.43 -24.19
CA ASP A 13 14.65 -19.75 -24.37
C ASP A 13 13.24 -19.79 -23.78
N ARG A 14 13.03 -19.08 -22.66
CA ARG A 14 11.72 -18.91 -22.02
C ARG A 14 10.84 -17.79 -22.61
N GLY A 15 11.22 -17.22 -23.75
CA GLY A 15 10.36 -16.35 -24.56
C GLY A 15 10.27 -14.87 -24.14
N VAL A 16 11.18 -14.39 -23.29
CA VAL A 16 11.26 -12.97 -22.91
C VAL A 16 11.71 -12.13 -24.11
N SER A 17 11.12 -10.93 -24.29
CA SER A 17 11.52 -10.03 -25.37
C SER A 17 12.97 -9.58 -25.24
N GLU A 18 13.70 -9.51 -26.35
CA GLU A 18 15.12 -9.09 -26.40
C GLU A 18 15.37 -7.73 -25.74
N GLU A 19 14.40 -6.81 -25.79
CA GLU A 19 14.50 -5.51 -25.15
C GLU A 19 14.48 -5.62 -23.62
N ARG A 20 13.59 -6.47 -23.08
CA ARG A 20 13.50 -6.72 -21.65
C ARG A 20 14.70 -7.51 -21.13
N VAL A 21 15.14 -8.54 -21.86
CA VAL A 21 16.37 -9.29 -21.51
C VAL A 21 17.56 -8.35 -21.40
N ARG A 22 17.74 -7.44 -22.37
CA ARG A 22 18.84 -6.47 -22.34
C ARG A 22 18.74 -5.52 -21.15
N ALA A 23 17.57 -4.96 -20.87
CA ALA A 23 17.37 -4.05 -19.75
C ALA A 23 17.69 -4.73 -18.41
N THR A 24 17.15 -5.93 -18.18
CA THR A 24 17.36 -6.66 -16.93
C THR A 24 18.82 -7.08 -16.73
N VAL A 25 19.49 -7.52 -17.79
CA VAL A 25 20.92 -7.89 -17.71
C VAL A 25 21.81 -6.67 -17.46
N ASP A 26 21.48 -5.51 -18.04
CA ASP A 26 22.21 -4.26 -17.83
C ASP A 26 22.10 -3.77 -16.39
N ASP A 27 20.88 -3.79 -15.82
CA ASP A 27 20.61 -3.45 -14.42
C ASP A 27 21.36 -4.36 -13.45
N LEU A 28 21.31 -5.69 -13.68
CA LEU A 28 22.02 -6.67 -12.84
C LEU A 28 23.54 -6.53 -12.96
N SER A 29 24.06 -6.27 -14.16
CA SER A 29 25.48 -6.05 -14.38
C SER A 29 25.98 -4.81 -13.62
N SER A 30 25.19 -3.73 -13.63
CA SER A 30 25.49 -2.49 -12.92
C SER A 30 25.50 -2.71 -11.40
N PHE A 31 24.51 -3.44 -10.88
CA PHE A 31 24.42 -3.80 -9.46
C PHE A 31 25.62 -4.63 -8.98
N LEU A 32 26.01 -5.66 -9.75
CA LEU A 32 27.15 -6.51 -9.44
C LEU A 32 28.47 -5.73 -9.48
N MET A 33 28.62 -4.81 -10.43
CA MET A 33 29.81 -3.95 -10.53
C MET A 33 29.90 -2.95 -9.38
N GLU A 34 28.77 -2.38 -8.94
CA GLU A 34 28.74 -1.44 -7.82
C GLU A 34 29.02 -2.13 -6.48
N GLY A 35 28.50 -3.35 -6.30
CA GLY A 35 28.69 -4.14 -5.08
C GLY A 35 29.97 -4.98 -5.03
N GLY A 36 30.62 -5.22 -6.18
CA GLY A 36 31.75 -6.15 -6.28
C GLY A 36 31.40 -7.57 -5.86
N LEU A 37 30.15 -7.98 -6.10
CA LEU A 37 29.55 -9.23 -5.60
C LEU A 37 29.79 -10.39 -6.57
N ASP A 38 29.87 -11.60 -6.02
CA ASP A 38 29.80 -12.82 -6.82
C ASP A 38 28.33 -13.15 -7.15
N PRO A 39 27.97 -13.35 -8.44
CA PRO A 39 26.57 -13.55 -8.83
C PRO A 39 25.97 -14.85 -8.29
N GLU A 40 26.75 -15.92 -8.14
CA GLU A 40 26.26 -17.21 -7.66
C GLU A 40 26.10 -17.20 -6.14
N GLU A 41 26.96 -16.47 -5.41
CA GLU A 41 26.78 -16.23 -3.97
C GLU A 41 25.56 -15.32 -3.67
N GLU A 42 25.31 -14.30 -4.50
CA GLU A 42 24.24 -13.32 -4.27
C GLU A 42 22.86 -13.84 -4.74
N PHE A 43 22.80 -14.48 -5.90
CA PHE A 43 21.53 -14.87 -6.54
C PHE A 43 21.27 -16.38 -6.53
N GLY A 44 22.24 -17.19 -6.10
CA GLY A 44 22.14 -18.65 -6.16
C GLY A 44 22.32 -19.20 -7.57
N PRO A 45 21.83 -20.43 -7.85
CA PRO A 45 21.95 -21.04 -9.18
C PRO A 45 21.17 -20.27 -10.25
N VAL A 46 21.79 -20.09 -11.42
CA VAL A 46 21.24 -19.28 -12.52
C VAL A 46 19.89 -19.79 -13.05
N THR A 47 19.63 -21.10 -12.97
CA THR A 47 18.34 -21.69 -13.38
C THR A 47 17.21 -21.26 -12.45
N ASP A 48 17.48 -21.29 -11.15
CA ASP A 48 16.51 -20.99 -10.09
C ASP A 48 16.23 -19.48 -10.09
N PHE A 49 17.28 -18.67 -10.21
CA PHE A 49 17.14 -17.22 -10.35
C PHE A 49 16.37 -16.82 -11.60
N ALA A 50 16.58 -17.51 -12.73
CA ALA A 50 15.83 -17.25 -13.95
C ALA A 50 14.34 -17.66 -13.83
N ASP A 51 14.04 -18.72 -13.08
CA ASP A 51 12.66 -19.12 -12.79
C ASP A 51 11.97 -18.13 -11.84
N ASP A 52 12.67 -17.63 -10.81
CA ASP A 52 12.15 -16.59 -9.91
C ASP A 52 11.84 -15.28 -10.66
N LEU A 53 12.76 -14.85 -11.55
CA LEU A 53 12.59 -13.65 -12.37
C LEU A 53 11.35 -13.73 -13.30
N LEU A 54 10.97 -14.95 -13.70
CA LEU A 54 9.81 -15.22 -14.55
C LEU A 54 8.55 -15.56 -13.77
N GLY A 55 8.69 -16.10 -12.56
CA GLY A 55 7.60 -16.35 -11.62
C GLY A 55 6.88 -15.06 -11.22
N GLU A 56 7.55 -13.92 -11.28
CA GLU A 56 6.93 -12.61 -11.11
C GLU A 56 6.25 -12.05 -12.39
N THR A 57 6.45 -12.66 -13.57
CA THR A 57 5.96 -12.10 -14.86
C THR A 57 5.23 -13.06 -15.81
N GLY A 58 5.02 -14.35 -15.50
CA GLY A 58 4.20 -15.18 -16.39
C GLY A 58 3.98 -16.62 -15.99
N SER A 59 2.80 -16.90 -15.43
CA SER A 59 2.13 -18.19 -15.61
C SER A 59 0.72 -17.92 -16.13
N GLU A 60 0.59 -17.95 -17.46
CA GLU A 60 -0.70 -18.01 -18.17
C GLU A 60 -0.92 -19.46 -18.61
N SER A 61 -1.58 -20.27 -17.76
CA SER A 61 -2.44 -21.40 -18.16
C SER A 61 -3.18 -22.00 -16.96
N GLU A 62 -3.88 -21.15 -16.23
CA GLU A 62 -5.07 -21.40 -15.42
C GLU A 62 -5.69 -19.99 -15.32
N ALA A 63 -6.99 -19.79 -15.55
CA ALA A 63 -7.54 -18.44 -15.75
C ALA A 63 -7.03 -17.48 -14.66
N ALA A 64 -6.07 -16.62 -15.02
CA ALA A 64 -5.22 -15.99 -14.02
C ALA A 64 -6.09 -15.15 -13.09
N PRO A 65 -5.97 -15.29 -11.76
CA PRO A 65 -6.76 -14.51 -10.82
C PRO A 65 -6.57 -13.03 -11.16
N GLU A 66 -7.67 -12.36 -11.49
CA GLU A 66 -7.59 -10.95 -11.83
C GLU A 66 -7.08 -10.21 -10.60
N THR A 67 -6.01 -9.43 -10.76
CA THR A 67 -5.44 -8.62 -9.69
C THR A 67 -5.80 -7.16 -9.91
N LEU A 68 -6.30 -6.51 -8.87
CA LEU A 68 -6.63 -5.09 -8.89
C LEU A 68 -5.86 -4.35 -7.80
N VAL A 69 -5.20 -3.27 -8.20
CA VAL A 69 -4.52 -2.35 -7.30
C VAL A 69 -5.14 -0.97 -7.40
N TRP A 70 -5.66 -0.47 -6.28
CA TRP A 70 -6.29 0.85 -6.23
C TRP A 70 -6.10 1.52 -4.87
N GLY A 71 -6.08 2.86 -4.85
CA GLY A 71 -6.00 3.66 -3.64
C GLY A 71 -7.25 4.51 -3.45
N ALA A 72 -7.50 4.91 -2.21
CA ALA A 72 -8.49 5.92 -1.91
C ALA A 72 -8.07 6.74 -0.70
N ASP A 73 -8.56 7.97 -0.60
CA ASP A 73 -8.40 8.72 0.63
C ASP A 73 -9.15 8.06 1.81
N ALA A 74 -8.81 8.45 3.04
CA ALA A 74 -9.37 7.83 4.23
C ALA A 74 -10.89 7.99 4.40
N PHE A 75 -11.52 8.96 3.70
CA PHE A 75 -12.97 9.19 3.75
C PHE A 75 -13.72 8.31 2.75
N GLU A 76 -13.13 8.09 1.57
CA GLU A 76 -13.72 7.32 0.48
C GLU A 76 -13.39 5.83 0.57
N ALA A 77 -12.28 5.46 1.23
CA ALA A 77 -11.79 4.09 1.32
C ALA A 77 -12.86 3.09 1.80
N HIS A 78 -13.62 3.41 2.85
CA HIS A 78 -14.65 2.49 3.36
C HIS A 78 -15.76 2.20 2.35
N ALA A 79 -16.25 3.23 1.64
CA ALA A 79 -17.29 3.04 0.64
C ALA A 79 -16.78 2.22 -0.54
N ARG A 80 -15.58 2.54 -1.03
CA ARG A 80 -14.97 1.86 -2.20
C ARG A 80 -14.60 0.41 -1.91
N MET A 81 -14.13 0.10 -0.71
CA MET A 81 -13.87 -1.29 -0.32
C MET A 81 -15.16 -2.11 -0.38
N ASN A 82 -16.27 -1.61 0.19
CA ASN A 82 -17.55 -2.33 0.16
C ASN A 82 -18.15 -2.42 -1.25
N GLU A 83 -17.98 -1.39 -2.08
CA GLU A 83 -18.36 -1.45 -3.50
C GLU A 83 -17.58 -2.53 -4.25
N MET A 84 -16.27 -2.62 -4.02
CA MET A 84 -15.41 -3.62 -4.64
C MET A 84 -15.71 -5.04 -4.10
N GLY A 85 -16.00 -5.16 -2.81
CA GLY A 85 -16.45 -6.41 -2.19
C GLY A 85 -17.78 -6.91 -2.72
N ALA A 86 -18.72 -6.00 -3.01
CA ALA A 86 -19.98 -6.32 -3.68
C ALA A 86 -19.80 -6.80 -5.14
N GLN A 87 -18.67 -6.46 -5.77
CA GLN A 87 -18.29 -6.95 -7.10
C GLN A 87 -17.45 -8.25 -7.04
N GLY A 88 -17.24 -8.79 -5.85
CA GLY A 88 -16.55 -10.06 -5.64
C GLY A 88 -15.04 -9.98 -5.49
N TRP A 89 -14.49 -8.78 -5.29
CA TRP A 89 -13.06 -8.62 -5.04
C TRP A 89 -12.73 -8.87 -3.58
N GLU A 90 -11.79 -9.79 -3.37
CA GLU A 90 -11.17 -10.03 -2.08
C GLU A 90 -9.92 -9.14 -1.95
N LEU A 91 -9.90 -8.27 -0.94
CA LEU A 91 -8.71 -7.48 -0.61
C LEU A 91 -7.81 -8.31 0.31
N GLU A 92 -6.58 -8.57 -0.13
CA GLU A 92 -5.61 -9.36 0.62
C GLU A 92 -4.73 -8.49 1.51
N ARG A 93 -4.24 -7.38 0.96
CA ARG A 93 -3.22 -6.57 1.60
C ARG A 93 -3.30 -5.11 1.19
N LEU A 94 -2.58 -4.30 1.96
CA LEU A 94 -2.22 -2.95 1.55
C LEU A 94 -0.75 -2.94 1.14
N ASP A 95 -0.42 -2.26 0.06
CA ASP A 95 0.97 -2.00 -0.32
C ASP A 95 1.61 -0.97 0.64
N GLY A 96 2.93 -0.77 0.52
CA GLY A 96 3.66 0.20 1.35
C GLY A 96 3.20 1.66 1.18
N MET A 97 2.47 1.97 0.11
CA MET A 97 1.89 3.28 -0.18
C MET A 97 0.43 3.41 0.31
N GLY A 98 -0.14 2.35 0.88
CA GLY A 98 -1.52 2.32 1.36
C GLY A 98 -2.57 2.07 0.27
N ARG A 99 -2.17 1.52 -0.88
CA ARG A 99 -3.10 1.05 -1.92
C ARG A 99 -3.58 -0.34 -1.57
N PHE A 100 -4.84 -0.61 -1.85
CA PHE A 100 -5.46 -1.91 -1.70
C PHE A 100 -5.09 -2.81 -2.87
N VAL A 101 -4.62 -4.00 -2.53
CA VAL A 101 -4.35 -5.09 -3.48
C VAL A 101 -5.39 -6.16 -3.25
N GLY A 102 -6.14 -6.50 -4.29
CA GLY A 102 -7.14 -7.55 -4.23
C GLY A 102 -7.13 -8.46 -5.44
N HIS A 103 -7.70 -9.65 -5.25
CA HIS A 103 -7.86 -10.65 -6.28
C HIS A 103 -9.35 -10.98 -6.47
N ARG A 104 -9.67 -11.52 -7.64
CA ARG A 104 -10.97 -12.10 -7.93
C ARG A 104 -10.81 -13.45 -8.62
N GLY A 105 -11.29 -14.50 -7.95
CA GLY A 105 -11.32 -15.86 -8.47
C GLY A 105 -12.52 -16.12 -9.39
N GLU A 106 -12.60 -17.33 -9.95
CA GLU A 106 -13.65 -17.72 -10.92
C GLU A 106 -15.07 -17.75 -10.32
N THR A 107 -15.18 -18.09 -9.03
CA THR A 107 -16.44 -18.07 -8.27
C THR A 107 -16.40 -16.94 -7.23
N PRO A 108 -16.66 -15.69 -7.64
CA PRO A 108 -16.56 -14.54 -6.75
C PRO A 108 -17.63 -14.59 -5.64
N GLN A 109 -17.18 -14.43 -4.40
CA GLN A 109 -18.04 -14.26 -3.22
C GLN A 109 -18.12 -12.78 -2.85
N VAL A 110 -19.25 -12.36 -2.29
CA VAL A 110 -19.38 -11.01 -1.74
C VAL A 110 -18.57 -10.87 -0.45
N TRP A 111 -17.87 -9.75 -0.34
CA TRP A 111 -17.06 -9.37 0.82
C TRP A 111 -17.59 -8.09 1.47
N GLU A 112 -17.57 -8.08 2.80
CA GLU A 112 -17.79 -6.89 3.61
C GLU A 112 -16.46 -6.39 4.16
N TYR A 113 -16.29 -5.07 4.18
CA TYR A 113 -15.07 -4.44 4.68
C TYR A 113 -15.37 -3.39 5.73
N ARG A 114 -14.50 -3.31 6.73
CA ARG A 114 -14.62 -2.36 7.83
C ARG A 114 -13.31 -1.62 8.05
N GLN A 115 -13.43 -0.30 8.19
CA GLN A 115 -12.31 0.58 8.52
C GLN A 115 -12.41 1.06 9.96
N VAL A 116 -11.37 0.82 10.76
CA VAL A 116 -11.32 1.18 12.17
C VAL A 116 -10.12 2.10 12.43
N ILE A 117 -10.30 3.14 13.24
CA ILE A 117 -9.20 4.00 13.69
C ILE A 117 -8.46 3.26 14.80
N ALA A 118 -7.21 2.88 14.53
CA ALA A 118 -6.34 2.12 15.42
C ALA A 118 -4.87 2.61 15.26
N PRO A 119 -4.52 3.76 15.87
CA PRO A 119 -3.25 4.45 15.64
C PRO A 119 -2.05 3.76 16.28
N GLY A 120 -2.26 2.83 17.21
CA GLY A 120 -1.20 2.08 17.89
C GLY A 120 -1.44 0.58 17.87
N ARG A 121 -0.37 -0.19 18.11
CA ARG A 121 -0.40 -1.66 18.10
C ARG A 121 -1.45 -2.23 19.05
N ARG A 122 -1.52 -1.72 20.28
CA ARG A 122 -2.50 -2.15 21.29
C ARG A 122 -3.93 -1.83 20.87
N GLU A 123 -4.15 -0.70 20.22
CA GLU A 123 -5.48 -0.35 19.69
C GLU A 123 -5.90 -1.27 18.55
N ARG A 124 -4.95 -1.75 17.72
CA ARG A 124 -5.20 -2.72 16.66
C ARG A 124 -5.50 -4.10 17.21
N GLU A 125 -4.72 -4.58 18.19
CA GLU A 125 -4.95 -5.85 18.88
C GLU A 125 -6.36 -5.86 19.51
N ARG A 126 -6.73 -4.82 20.26
CA ARG A 126 -8.10 -4.70 20.82
C ARG A 126 -9.20 -4.63 19.77
N ALA A 127 -8.92 -4.03 18.60
CA ALA A 127 -9.89 -3.99 17.51
C ALA A 127 -10.08 -5.38 16.89
N ALA A 128 -9.00 -6.14 16.73
CA ALA A 128 -9.06 -7.53 16.26
C ALA A 128 -9.81 -8.43 17.25
N GLU A 129 -9.45 -8.42 18.53
CA GLU A 129 -10.11 -9.22 19.59
C GLU A 129 -11.63 -8.97 19.67
N ARG A 130 -12.05 -7.73 19.40
CA ARG A 130 -13.48 -7.36 19.43
C ARG A 130 -14.24 -7.78 18.19
N LEU A 131 -13.57 -7.83 17.05
CA LEU A 131 -14.21 -8.08 15.75
C LEU A 131 -14.08 -9.55 15.33
N GLU A 132 -13.14 -10.29 15.91
CA GLU A 132 -12.97 -11.74 15.71
C GLU A 132 -14.26 -12.55 16.00
N PRO A 133 -15.04 -12.29 17.09
CA PRO A 133 -16.30 -13.01 17.33
C PRO A 133 -17.38 -12.77 16.26
N GLU A 134 -17.28 -11.66 15.53
CA GLU A 134 -18.17 -11.32 14.42
C GLU A 134 -17.67 -11.88 13.07
N GLY A 135 -16.56 -12.62 13.07
CA GLY A 135 -15.95 -13.22 11.87
C GLY A 135 -15.13 -12.23 11.02
N TRP A 136 -14.69 -11.11 11.60
CA TRP A 136 -13.83 -10.16 10.88
C TRP A 136 -12.36 -10.55 11.01
N GLU A 137 -11.67 -10.52 9.88
CA GLU A 137 -10.24 -10.80 9.77
C GLU A 137 -9.47 -9.52 9.46
N LEU A 138 -8.37 -9.28 10.17
CA LEU A 138 -7.47 -8.17 9.89
C LEU A 138 -6.61 -8.51 8.66
N PHE A 139 -6.74 -7.74 7.57
CA PHE A 139 -5.93 -7.96 6.37
C PHE A 139 -4.85 -6.88 6.16
N GLY A 140 -4.96 -5.74 6.86
CA GLY A 140 -3.91 -4.74 6.79
C GLY A 140 -4.14 -3.50 7.64
N TYR A 141 -3.13 -2.65 7.66
CA TYR A 141 -3.18 -1.36 8.31
C TYR A 141 -2.41 -0.34 7.49
N PHE A 142 -2.86 0.90 7.53
CA PHE A 142 -2.13 2.02 6.95
C PHE A 142 -2.30 3.25 7.82
N PHE A 143 -1.18 3.87 8.17
CA PHE A 143 -1.14 5.03 9.06
C PHE A 143 -1.90 4.77 10.37
N THR A 144 -3.01 5.48 10.60
CA THR A 144 -3.86 5.37 11.80
C THR A 144 -5.03 4.40 11.65
N TYR A 145 -5.18 3.72 10.52
CA TYR A 145 -6.32 2.87 10.21
C TYR A 145 -5.94 1.39 10.16
N ALA A 146 -6.82 0.56 10.71
CA ALA A 146 -6.82 -0.89 10.54
C ALA A 146 -8.00 -1.29 9.66
N TYR A 147 -7.77 -2.24 8.76
CA TYR A 147 -8.72 -2.68 7.76
C TYR A 147 -9.06 -4.16 7.99
N PHE A 148 -10.35 -4.41 8.08
CA PHE A 148 -10.91 -5.74 8.32
C PHE A 148 -11.75 -6.17 7.14
N LYS A 149 -11.74 -7.47 6.86
CA LYS A 149 -12.58 -8.11 5.85
C LYS A 149 -13.40 -9.22 6.48
N ARG A 150 -14.53 -9.54 5.86
CA ARG A 150 -15.36 -10.68 6.25
C ARG A 150 -16.09 -11.21 5.01
N PRO A 151 -16.10 -12.52 4.76
CA PRO A 151 -16.92 -13.07 3.68
C PRO A 151 -18.40 -12.95 4.05
N THR A 152 -19.23 -12.40 3.16
CA THR A 152 -20.68 -12.31 3.37
C THR A 152 -21.33 -13.70 3.42
N ALA A 153 -20.67 -14.73 2.89
CA ALA A 153 -21.06 -16.12 3.08
C ALA A 153 -21.10 -16.53 4.56
N ALA A 154 -20.24 -15.97 5.42
CA ALA A 154 -20.26 -16.24 6.85
C ALA A 154 -21.48 -15.63 7.57
N SER A 155 -22.14 -14.62 6.99
CA SER A 155 -23.33 -13.97 7.56
C SER A 155 -24.64 -14.38 6.88
N VAL A 156 -24.64 -14.65 5.57
CA VAL A 156 -25.85 -14.86 4.74
C VAL A 156 -25.89 -16.26 4.08
N GLY A 157 -24.80 -17.03 4.12
CA GLY A 157 -24.72 -18.37 3.51
C GLY A 157 -24.49 -18.35 1.99
N PRO A 158 -24.83 -19.42 1.25
CA PRO A 158 -24.50 -19.58 -0.19
C PRO A 158 -25.20 -18.57 -1.12
N ALA A 159 -26.13 -17.77 -0.62
CA ALA A 159 -26.75 -16.67 -1.37
C ALA A 159 -25.80 -15.47 -1.63
N ALA A 160 -24.57 -15.51 -1.08
CA ALA A 160 -23.53 -14.52 -1.30
C ALA A 160 -22.67 -14.77 -2.56
N GLU A 161 -22.95 -15.83 -3.32
CA GLU A 161 -22.30 -16.09 -4.61
C GLU A 161 -22.88 -15.15 -5.69
N LEU A 162 -21.99 -14.43 -6.38
CA LEU A 162 -22.40 -13.52 -7.45
C LEU A 162 -22.61 -14.31 -8.75
N GLY A 163 -23.84 -14.30 -9.25
CA GLY A 163 -24.19 -14.95 -10.52
C GLY A 163 -23.73 -14.19 -11.77
N GLU A 164 -23.34 -12.91 -11.65
CA GLU A 164 -22.92 -12.06 -12.76
C GLU A 164 -21.66 -11.28 -12.37
N ARG A 165 -20.68 -11.24 -13.28
CA ARG A 165 -19.34 -10.64 -13.07
C ARG A 165 -19.34 -9.18 -13.54
N PRO A 166 -19.36 -8.19 -12.64
CA PRO A 166 -19.30 -6.79 -13.05
C PRO A 166 -17.91 -6.46 -13.62
N GLU A 167 -17.86 -5.60 -14.63
CA GLU A 167 -16.59 -5.15 -15.22
C GLU A 167 -15.75 -4.40 -14.17
N PRO A 168 -14.42 -4.65 -14.11
CA PRO A 168 -13.54 -3.98 -13.17
C PRO A 168 -13.53 -2.47 -13.38
N THR A 169 -13.50 -1.72 -12.27
CA THR A 169 -13.23 -0.29 -12.36
C THR A 169 -11.80 -0.04 -12.80
N VAL A 170 -11.62 0.77 -13.84
CA VAL A 170 -10.31 1.07 -14.45
C VAL A 170 -9.52 2.12 -13.64
N ARG A 171 -10.11 2.66 -12.57
CA ARG A 171 -9.51 3.76 -11.80
C ARG A 171 -8.61 3.22 -10.69
N SER A 172 -7.37 3.70 -10.70
CA SER A 172 -6.35 3.36 -9.70
C SER A 172 -6.41 4.22 -8.43
N PHE A 173 -7.10 5.37 -8.43
CA PHE A 173 -7.20 6.21 -7.24
C PHE A 173 -8.52 6.98 -7.12
N PHE A 174 -9.09 7.01 -5.90
CA PHE A 174 -10.34 7.69 -5.58
C PHE A 174 -10.15 8.80 -4.55
N TRP A 175 -10.50 10.02 -4.93
CA TRP A 175 -10.50 11.19 -4.06
C TRP A 175 -11.94 11.62 -3.71
N SER A 176 -12.18 11.87 -2.44
CA SER A 176 -13.36 12.58 -1.94
C SER A 176 -13.11 14.09 -1.94
N ALA A 177 -14.19 14.87 -2.04
CA ALA A 177 -14.13 16.32 -1.88
C ALA A 177 -13.56 16.71 -0.50
N ARG A 178 -13.86 15.93 0.55
CA ARG A 178 -13.40 16.17 1.93
C ARG A 178 -11.89 15.92 2.07
N GLY A 179 -11.39 14.88 1.41
CA GLY A 179 -9.97 14.57 1.32
C GLY A 179 -9.20 15.67 0.60
N LEU A 180 -9.67 16.11 -0.57
CA LEU A 180 -9.08 17.22 -1.32
C LEU A 180 -9.04 18.52 -0.51
N VAL A 181 -10.13 18.87 0.18
CA VAL A 181 -10.16 20.07 1.05
C VAL A 181 -9.16 19.93 2.20
N SER A 182 -9.08 18.75 2.83
CA SER A 182 -8.17 18.52 3.95
C SER A 182 -6.70 18.61 3.53
N VAL A 183 -6.35 18.03 2.37
CA VAL A 183 -5.02 18.15 1.76
C VAL A 183 -4.71 19.59 1.39
N GLY A 184 -5.67 20.30 0.78
CA GLY A 184 -5.51 21.71 0.44
C GLY A 184 -5.25 22.59 1.66
N VAL A 185 -6.00 22.41 2.74
CA VAL A 185 -5.79 23.14 4.01
C VAL A 185 -4.42 22.82 4.60
N ALA A 186 -4.02 21.54 4.64
CA ALA A 186 -2.71 21.15 5.15
C ALA A 186 -1.57 21.78 4.33
N LEU A 187 -1.71 21.79 3.00
CA LEU A 187 -0.74 22.39 2.09
C LEU A 187 -0.63 23.90 2.30
N VAL A 188 -1.76 24.61 2.47
CA VAL A 188 -1.76 26.05 2.80
C VAL A 188 -1.04 26.31 4.12
N VAL A 189 -1.31 25.51 5.16
CA VAL A 189 -0.63 25.64 6.46
C VAL A 189 0.87 25.42 6.32
N VAL A 190 1.30 24.40 5.58
CA VAL A 190 2.72 24.13 5.31
C VAL A 190 3.37 25.27 4.54
N LEU A 191 2.73 25.77 3.47
CA LEU A 191 3.26 26.89 2.69
C LEU A 191 3.39 28.17 3.52
N ILE A 192 2.39 28.50 4.33
CA ILE A 192 2.44 29.64 5.24
C ILE A 192 3.59 29.45 6.24
N SER A 193 3.72 28.26 6.83
CA SER A 193 4.78 27.94 7.78
C SER A 193 6.17 28.06 7.15
N LEU A 194 6.35 27.55 5.93
CA LEU A 194 7.60 27.64 5.18
C LEU A 194 7.91 29.07 4.76
N PHE A 195 6.89 29.86 4.40
CA PHE A 195 7.05 31.28 4.08
C PHE A 195 7.58 32.06 5.29
N PHE A 196 6.92 31.93 6.45
CA PHE A 196 7.39 32.57 7.69
C PHE A 196 8.76 32.06 8.16
N LEU A 197 9.03 30.76 8.00
CA LEU A 197 10.34 30.19 8.29
C LEU A 197 11.42 30.77 7.35
N GLY A 198 11.11 30.93 6.07
CA GLY A 198 12.02 31.52 5.08
C GLY A 198 12.32 32.98 5.37
N THR A 199 11.30 33.79 5.69
CA THR A 199 11.50 35.21 6.01
C THR A 199 12.34 35.39 7.27
N THR A 200 12.09 34.60 8.31
CA THR A 200 12.84 34.66 9.58
C THR A 200 14.29 34.20 9.43
N LEU A 201 14.55 33.17 8.63
CA LEU A 201 15.91 32.69 8.35
C LEU A 201 16.72 33.67 7.46
N TRP A 202 16.05 34.40 6.57
CA TRP A 202 16.67 35.39 5.70
C TRP A 202 17.15 36.62 6.48
N GLU A 203 16.36 37.09 7.46
CA GLU A 203 16.65 38.30 8.24
C GLU A 203 17.49 38.05 9.51
N GLY A 204 17.51 36.83 10.05
CA GLY A 204 18.18 36.50 11.32
C GLY A 204 19.69 36.25 11.23
N ASP A 205 20.42 36.59 12.30
CA ASP A 205 21.83 36.26 12.50
C ASP A 205 22.02 34.75 12.85
N GLY A 206 23.26 34.26 12.88
CA GLY A 206 23.56 32.83 13.06
C GLY A 206 22.91 32.18 14.29
N SER A 207 22.82 32.88 15.41
CA SER A 207 22.15 32.39 16.63
C SER A 207 20.63 32.30 16.49
N ASP A 208 20.02 33.28 15.81
CA ASP A 208 18.57 33.34 15.60
C ASP A 208 18.10 32.24 14.64
N ARG A 209 18.94 31.87 13.67
CA ARG A 209 18.67 30.77 12.74
C ARG A 209 18.59 29.42 13.46
N VAL A 210 19.53 29.15 14.38
CA VAL A 210 19.55 27.91 15.16
C VAL A 210 18.33 27.83 16.10
N ALA A 211 18.00 28.93 16.78
CA ALA A 211 16.80 29.00 17.63
C ALA A 211 15.50 28.79 16.83
N THR A 212 15.42 29.37 15.64
CA THR A 212 14.25 29.25 14.75
C THR A 212 14.08 27.83 14.22
N LEU A 213 15.16 27.17 13.80
CA LEU A 213 15.13 25.77 13.36
C LEU A 213 14.73 24.83 14.50
N LEU A 214 15.28 25.03 15.70
CA LEU A 214 14.88 24.28 16.90
C LEU A 214 13.39 24.50 17.22
N GLY A 215 12.91 25.74 17.16
CA GLY A 215 11.50 26.09 17.34
C GLY A 215 10.59 25.40 16.32
N ALA A 216 10.99 25.35 15.05
CA ALA A 216 10.25 24.68 13.99
C ALA A 216 10.17 23.15 14.21
N VAL A 217 11.27 22.51 14.61
CA VAL A 217 11.30 21.09 14.95
C VAL A 217 10.39 20.78 16.14
N VAL A 218 10.46 21.59 17.19
CA VAL A 218 9.60 21.44 18.38
C VAL A 218 8.12 21.65 18.01
N GLY A 219 7.82 22.68 17.22
CA GLY A 219 6.46 22.96 16.73
C GLY A 219 5.90 21.81 15.89
N ALA A 220 6.70 21.24 14.99
CA ALA A 220 6.32 20.08 14.19
C ALA A 220 6.06 18.85 15.06
N ALA A 221 6.91 18.59 16.07
CA ALA A 221 6.72 17.48 17.00
C ALA A 221 5.44 17.64 17.83
N ILE A 222 5.15 18.86 18.32
CA ILE A 222 3.91 19.17 19.05
C ILE A 222 2.69 19.00 18.14
N GLY A 223 2.75 19.51 16.91
CA GLY A 223 1.68 19.37 15.92
C GLY A 223 1.36 17.90 15.62
N LEU A 224 2.39 17.10 15.34
CA LEU A 224 2.25 15.67 15.11
C LEU A 224 1.66 14.94 16.33
N GLY A 225 2.13 15.29 17.53
CA GLY A 225 1.61 14.76 18.79
C GLY A 225 0.13 15.11 19.03
N ALA A 226 -0.27 16.35 18.75
CA ALA A 226 -1.65 16.81 18.86
C ALA A 226 -2.59 16.09 17.88
N VAL A 227 -2.15 15.93 16.62
CA VAL A 227 -2.89 15.17 15.61
C VAL A 227 -3.10 13.72 16.08
N MET A 228 -2.04 13.05 16.53
CA MET A 228 -2.11 11.68 17.06
C MET A 228 -3.01 11.59 18.31
N ALA A 229 -3.01 12.60 19.18
CA ALA A 229 -3.87 12.66 20.37
C ALA A 229 -5.35 12.80 19.98
N VAL A 230 -5.67 13.65 18.99
CA VAL A 230 -7.03 13.79 18.44
C VAL A 230 -7.48 12.46 17.82
N PHE A 231 -6.64 11.81 17.02
CA PHE A 231 -6.98 10.50 16.45
C PHE A 231 -7.22 9.43 17.53
N ARG A 232 -6.41 9.40 18.60
CA ARG A 232 -6.66 8.52 19.75
C ARG A 232 -7.97 8.83 20.46
N LEU A 233 -8.29 10.10 20.64
CA LEU A 233 -9.52 10.52 21.31
C LEU A 233 -10.75 10.16 20.46
N VAL A 234 -10.71 10.44 19.16
CA VAL A 234 -11.75 10.04 18.20
C VAL A 234 -11.89 8.52 18.15
N ALA A 235 -10.79 7.76 18.11
CA ALA A 235 -10.82 6.30 18.17
C ALA A 235 -11.53 5.80 19.43
N ARG A 236 -11.28 6.43 20.59
CA ARG A 236 -11.92 6.07 21.86
C ARG A 236 -13.42 6.32 21.86
N PHE A 237 -13.90 7.36 21.19
CA PHE A 237 -15.34 7.67 21.11
C PHE A 237 -16.05 6.86 20.03
N ARG A 238 -15.42 6.66 18.87
CA ARG A 238 -16.03 5.99 17.71
C ARG A 238 -15.99 4.47 17.78
N ASN A 239 -15.09 3.91 18.61
CA ASN A 239 -14.98 2.48 18.82
C ASN A 239 -15.64 2.01 20.14
N ARG A 240 -16.38 2.87 20.86
CA ARG A 240 -17.30 2.46 21.94
C ARG A 240 -18.65 2.07 21.35
#